data_AF-A0AA38GA68-F1
#
_entry.id   AF-A0AA38GA68-F1
#
_cell.length_a   1.000
_cell.length_b   1.000
_cell.length_c   1.000
_cell.angle_alpha   90.00
_cell.angle_beta   90.00
_cell.angle_gamma   90.00
#
_symmetry.space_group_name_H-M   'P 1'
#
loop_
_entity.id
_entity.type
_entity.pdbx_description
1 polymer ?
#
loop_
_entity_poly.entity_id
_entity_poly.type
_entity_poly.pdbx_seq_one_letter_code
_entity_poly.pdbx_strand_id
1 'polypeptide(L)' 'DVQKFVAECMVCQQNKGETIKSLGLLQPLSIPSQRWEEVSMDFITGLPKSE' A
#
# COMPACT_ATOMS: atom_id res chain seq x y z
N ASP A 1 14.10 -10.66 27.69
CA ASP A 1 12.84 -10.40 28.44
C ASP A 1 12.04 -9.23 27.91
N VAL A 2 12.55 -7.99 27.86
CA VAL A 2 11.77 -6.83 27.35
C VAL A 2 11.33 -6.99 25.89
N GLN A 3 12.21 -7.46 25.00
CA GLN A 3 11.85 -7.67 23.59
C GLN A 3 10.71 -8.68 23.41
N LYS A 4 10.74 -9.78 24.17
CA LYS A 4 9.68 -10.80 24.14
C LYS A 4 8.36 -10.23 24.67
N PHE A 5 8.41 -9.48 25.78
CA PHE A 5 7.25 -8.79 26.33
C PHE A 5 6.63 -7.79 25.33
N VAL A 6 7.46 -7.01 24.64
CA VAL A 6 6.98 -6.05 23.62
C VAL A 6 6.42 -6.77 22.40
N ALA A 7 7.01 -7.90 21.99
CA ALA A 7 6.50 -8.73 20.90
C ALA A 7 5.13 -9.35 21.21
N GLU A 8 4.89 -9.73 22.47
CA GLU A 8 3.63 -10.35 22.92
C GLU A 8 2.54 -9.32 23.30
N CYS A 9 2.88 -8.03 23.44
CA CYS A 9 1.93 -6.98 23.84
C CYS A 9 1.15 -6.39 22.66
N MET A 10 -0.14 -6.73 22.55
CA MET A 10 -1.06 -6.22 21.51
C MET A 10 -1.12 -4.69 21.42
N VAL A 11 -1.17 -4.00 22.58
CA VAL A 11 -1.23 -2.53 22.62
C VAL A 11 0.05 -1.91 22.06
N CYS A 12 1.20 -2.52 22.29
CA CYS A 12 2.47 -2.05 21.73
C CYS A 12 2.51 -2.27 20.21
N GLN A 13 2.10 -3.45 19.73
CA GLN A 13 2.11 -3.78 18.30
C GLN A 13 1.12 -2.91 17.48
N GLN A 14 -0.05 -2.58 18.03
CA GLN A 14 -1.04 -1.74 17.33
C GLN A 14 -0.62 -0.26 17.26
N ASN A 15 -0.01 0.26 18.33
CA ASN A 15 0.36 1.68 18.38
C ASN A 15 1.75 1.97 17.81
N LYS A 16 2.63 0.96 17.77
CA LYS A 16 3.98 1.07 17.21
C LYS A 16 4.08 0.10 16.05
N GLY A 17 3.70 0.58 14.87
CA GLY A 17 3.98 -0.12 13.62
C GLY A 17 5.47 -0.42 13.48
N GLU A 18 5.79 -1.50 12.76
CA GLU A 18 7.18 -1.89 12.56
C GLU A 18 7.94 -0.77 11.84
N THR A 19 9.11 -0.42 12.37
CA THR A 19 10.05 0.46 11.67
C THR A 19 10.87 -0.38 10.70
N ILE A 20 10.21 -0.86 9.64
CA ILE A 20 10.88 -1.52 8.53
C ILE A 20 11.34 -0.48 7.51
N LYS A 21 12.41 -0.83 6.79
CA LYS A 21 12.77 -0.06 5.58
C LYS A 21 11.57 -0.09 4.63
N SER A 22 11.39 0.99 3.86
CA SER A 22 10.46 1.00 2.73
C SER A 22 10.64 -0.28 1.92
N LEU A 23 9.54 -0.88 1.45
CA LEU A 23 9.45 -2.20 0.78
C LEU A 23 10.25 -2.34 -0.53
N GLY A 24 11.20 -1.44 -0.80
CA GLY A 24 11.98 -1.36 -2.01
C GLY A 24 11.27 -0.57 -3.10
N LEU A 25 11.79 -0.69 -4.32
CA LEU A 25 11.15 -0.13 -5.51
C LEU A 25 9.91 -0.96 -5.85
N LEU A 26 8.84 -0.29 -6.29
CA LEU A 26 7.70 -0.97 -6.89
C LEU A 26 8.18 -1.81 -8.07
N GLN A 27 7.71 -3.06 -8.17
CA GLN A 27 7.96 -3.88 -9.36
C GLN A 27 7.01 -3.39 -10.47
N PRO A 28 7.53 -2.83 -11.58
CA PRO A 28 6.68 -2.40 -12.67
C PRO A 28 6.05 -3.62 -13.36
N LEU A 29 4.83 -3.43 -13.88
CA LEU A 29 4.17 -4.41 -14.72
C LEU A 29 4.95 -4.58 -16.03
N SER A 30 4.92 -5.78 -16.59
CA SER A 30 5.51 -6.05 -17.90
C SER A 30 4.81 -5.22 -18.97
N ILE A 31 5.57 -4.68 -19.93
CA ILE A 31 5.01 -3.92 -21.03
C ILE A 31 4.09 -4.83 -21.87
N PRO A 32 2.82 -4.43 -22.09
CA PRO A 32 1.92 -5.22 -22.94
C PRO A 32 2.42 -5.28 -24.38
N SER A 33 2.24 -6.44 -25.01
CA SER A 33 2.69 -6.76 -26.37
C SER A 33 1.69 -6.33 -27.46
N GLN A 34 0.41 -6.19 -27.09
CA GLN A 34 -0.68 -5.83 -27.99
C GLN A 34 -1.49 -4.67 -27.45
N ARG A 35 -2.18 -3.97 -28.37
CA ARG A 35 -3.11 -2.90 -27.98
C ARG A 35 -4.26 -3.51 -27.16
N TRP A 36 -4.62 -2.82 -26.08
CA TRP A 36 -5.73 -3.20 -25.18
C TRP A 36 -5.53 -4.50 -24.38
N GLU A 37 -4.29 -5.00 -24.30
CA GLU A 37 -3.95 -6.16 -23.46
C GLU A 37 -4.01 -5.83 -21.95
N GLU A 38 -3.81 -4.56 -21.60
CA GLU A 38 -3.95 -4.07 -20.22
C GLU A 38 -4.74 -2.75 -20.22
N VAL A 39 -5.70 -2.63 -19.30
CA VAL A 39 -6.49 -1.41 -19.05
C VAL A 39 -6.58 -1.18 -17.55
N SER A 40 -6.07 -0.06 -17.07
CA SER A 40 -6.28 0.41 -15.70
C SER A 40 -7.37 1.47 -15.66
N MET A 41 -8.14 1.52 -14.58
CA MET A 41 -9.19 2.51 -14.34
C MET A 41 -9.02 3.10 -12.96
N ASP A 42 -9.25 4.40 -12.85
CA ASP A 42 -9.25 5.12 -11.58
C ASP A 42 -10.47 6.05 -11.50
N PHE A 43 -10.95 6.31 -10.29
CA PHE A 43 -12.13 7.14 -10.05
C PHE A 43 -11.73 8.51 -9.52
N ILE A 44 -12.09 9.55 -10.26
CA ILE A 44 -11.96 10.93 -9.77
C ILE A 44 -13.21 11.26 -8.95
N THR A 45 -12.99 11.67 -7.70
CA THR A 45 -14.05 12.14 -6.81
C THR A 45 -13.99 13.66 -6.62
N GLY A 46 -15.05 14.28 -6.10
CA GLY A 46 -15.06 15.72 -5.81
C GLY A 46 -15.29 16.64 -7.02
N LEU A 47 -15.90 16.12 -8.09
CA LEU A 47 -16.25 16.93 -9.25
C LEU A 47 -17.35 17.96 -8.90
N PRO A 48 -17.31 19.17 -9.49
CA PRO A 48 -18.38 20.15 -9.34
C PRO A 48 -19.70 19.59 -9.88
N LYS A 49 -20.83 20.06 -9.32
CA LYS A 49 -22.16 19.71 -9.81
C LYS A 49 -22.33 20.22 -11.24
N SER A 50 -22.86 19.38 -12.13
CA SER A 50 -23.26 19.80 -13.47
C SER A 50 -24.47 20.75 -13.39
N GLU A 51 -24.49 21.76 -14.25
CA GLU A 51 -25.67 22.61 -14.47
C GLU A 51 -26.77 21.90 -15.28
#